data_AF-A0A961ESH4-F1
#
_entry.id   AF-A0A961ESH4-F1
#
_cell.length_a   1.000
_cell.length_b   1.000
_cell.length_c   1.000
_cell.angle_alpha   90.00
_cell.angle_beta   90.00
_cell.angle_gamma   90.00
#
_symmetry.space_group_name_H-M   'P 1'
#
loop_
_entity.id
_entity.type
_entity.pdbx_description
1 polymer ?
#
loop_
_entity_poly.entity_id
_entity_poly.type
_entity_poly.pdbx_seq_one_letter_code
_entity_poly.pdbx_strand_id
1 'polypeptide(L)'
;VAGSGPSSWDWGSRHGLKLCHPFGRQSAFLGYFFNRGPFAIAGGWTTVAPAGFAVRPLDKTDYLEVTHGASERMIYDVLHPDQSLVAIPAGISGRFMSPHYDDQIDNYLKVRYRPSYLSLAKVKEHALYRMQLLPAKIDSE
;
A
#
# COMPACT_ATOMS: atom_id res chain seq x y z
N VAL A 1 -7.89 -21.10 -17.02
CA VAL A 1 -7.37 -21.36 -18.38
C VAL A 1 -6.80 -20.04 -18.91
N ALA A 2 -5.51 -19.96 -19.23
CA ALA A 2 -4.99 -18.80 -19.97
C ALA A 2 -5.70 -18.77 -21.33
N GLY A 3 -6.11 -17.60 -21.83
CA GLY A 3 -6.90 -17.48 -23.05
C GLY A 3 -6.26 -18.19 -24.25
N SER A 4 -7.01 -18.33 -25.35
CA SER A 4 -6.64 -19.15 -26.52
C SER A 4 -5.36 -18.75 -27.25
N GLY A 5 -4.68 -17.66 -26.84
CA GLY A 5 -3.34 -17.30 -27.29
C GLY A 5 -2.72 -16.16 -26.48
N PRO A 6 -1.40 -15.89 -26.63
CA PRO A 6 -0.67 -14.90 -25.83
C PRO A 6 -1.24 -13.48 -25.89
N SER A 7 -1.84 -13.10 -27.01
CA SER A 7 -2.49 -11.78 -27.20
C SER A 7 -3.74 -11.59 -26.35
N SER A 8 -4.34 -12.66 -25.85
CA SER A 8 -5.51 -12.63 -24.96
C SER A 8 -5.13 -12.71 -23.48
N TRP A 9 -3.84 -12.77 -23.16
CA TRP A 9 -3.38 -12.92 -21.79
C TRP A 9 -3.38 -11.57 -21.10
N ASP A 10 -4.16 -11.47 -20.03
CA ASP A 10 -4.13 -10.36 -19.10
C ASP A 10 -3.45 -10.82 -17.80
N TRP A 11 -2.28 -10.25 -17.53
CA TRP A 11 -1.56 -10.53 -16.29
C TRP A 11 -2.39 -10.12 -15.06
N GLY A 12 -3.04 -8.95 -15.11
CA GLY A 12 -3.81 -8.41 -14.01
C GLY A 12 -5.04 -9.23 -13.64
N SER A 13 -5.57 -10.02 -14.58
CA SER A 13 -6.73 -10.89 -14.32
C SER A 13 -6.41 -12.11 -13.48
N ARG A 14 -5.13 -12.51 -13.41
CA ARG A 14 -4.66 -13.68 -12.63
C ARG A 14 -3.65 -13.32 -11.57
N HIS A 15 -3.08 -12.12 -11.57
CA HIS A 15 -2.09 -11.68 -10.63
C HIS A 15 -2.50 -10.37 -9.98
N GLY A 16 -2.53 -10.35 -8.65
CA GLY A 16 -2.96 -9.15 -7.96
C GLY A 16 -2.69 -9.12 -6.47
N LEU A 17 -2.72 -7.88 -5.96
CA LEU A 17 -2.45 -7.52 -4.59
C LEU A 17 -3.72 -7.61 -3.75
N LYS A 18 -3.67 -8.38 -2.67
CA LYS A 18 -4.70 -8.39 -1.64
C LYS A 18 -4.09 -7.99 -0.31
N LEU A 19 -4.55 -6.88 0.25
CA LEU A 19 -4.12 -6.41 1.56
C LEU A 19 -4.99 -7.10 2.61
N CYS A 20 -4.43 -8.15 3.23
CA CYS A 20 -5.15 -8.97 4.20
C CYS A 20 -4.84 -8.58 5.65
N HIS A 21 -5.88 -8.19 6.38
CA HIS A 21 -5.81 -7.96 7.82
C HIS A 21 -5.77 -9.29 8.60
N PRO A 22 -5.07 -9.38 9.75
CA PRO A 22 -5.02 -10.61 10.55
C PRO A 22 -6.40 -11.20 10.89
N PHE A 23 -7.35 -10.36 11.31
CA PHE A 23 -8.73 -10.81 11.56
C PHE A 23 -9.46 -11.24 10.29
N GLY A 24 -9.15 -10.61 9.16
CA GLY A 24 -9.70 -10.98 7.86
C GLY A 24 -9.16 -12.29 7.30
N ARG A 25 -8.03 -12.80 7.84
CA ARG A 25 -7.53 -14.15 7.52
C ARG A 25 -8.30 -15.24 8.28
N GLN A 26 -8.81 -14.92 9.47
CA GLN A 26 -9.51 -15.87 10.35
C GLN A 26 -11.02 -15.94 10.08
N SER A 27 -11.60 -14.89 9.51
CA SER A 27 -13.04 -14.83 9.23
C SER A 27 -13.29 -14.10 7.93
N ALA A 28 -14.04 -14.74 7.03
CA ALA A 28 -14.48 -14.12 5.78
C ALA A 28 -15.37 -12.90 6.03
N PHE A 29 -16.22 -12.96 7.07
CA PHE A 29 -17.07 -11.84 7.49
C PHE A 29 -16.22 -10.63 7.91
N LEU A 30 -15.21 -10.84 8.76
CA LEU A 30 -14.30 -9.75 9.13
C LEU A 30 -13.46 -9.31 7.93
N GLY A 31 -13.06 -10.25 7.07
CA GLY A 31 -12.33 -9.99 5.84
C GLY A 31 -13.05 -9.02 4.90
N TYR A 32 -14.38 -9.07 4.84
CA TYR A 32 -15.18 -8.11 4.07
C TYR A 32 -14.96 -6.66 4.50
N PHE A 33 -14.80 -6.42 5.81
CA PHE A 33 -14.55 -5.08 6.34
C PHE A 33 -13.08 -4.71 6.27
N PHE A 34 -12.17 -5.58 6.70
CA PHE A 34 -10.78 -5.20 6.90
C PHE A 34 -9.89 -5.37 5.66
N ASN A 35 -10.16 -6.36 4.80
CA ASN A 35 -9.28 -6.61 3.66
C ASN A 35 -9.53 -5.62 2.53
N ARG A 36 -8.53 -5.41 1.69
CA ARG A 36 -8.65 -4.66 0.43
C ARG A 36 -8.17 -5.45 -0.75
N GLY A 37 -8.85 -5.27 -1.87
CA GLY A 37 -8.61 -6.02 -3.10
C GLY A 37 -9.36 -7.35 -3.13
N PRO A 38 -8.97 -8.28 -4.02
CA PRO A 38 -7.76 -8.21 -4.84
C PRO A 38 -7.76 -7.05 -5.86
N PHE A 39 -6.58 -6.47 -6.08
CA PHE A 39 -6.34 -5.46 -7.11
C PHE A 39 -5.36 -5.99 -8.15
N ALA A 40 -5.68 -5.86 -9.43
CA ALA A 40 -4.74 -6.16 -10.50
C ALA A 40 -3.46 -5.32 -10.34
N ILE A 41 -2.29 -5.95 -10.44
CA ILE A 41 -1.01 -5.26 -10.35
C ILE A 41 0.02 -5.88 -11.28
N ALA A 42 0.82 -5.02 -11.91
CA ALA A 42 1.96 -5.43 -12.72
C ALA A 42 3.14 -5.91 -11.85
N GLY A 43 4.15 -6.49 -12.50
CA GLY A 43 5.36 -6.97 -11.85
C GLY A 43 5.34 -8.46 -11.52
N GLY A 44 6.39 -8.90 -10.85
CA GLY A 44 6.66 -10.29 -10.47
C GLY A 44 7.85 -10.35 -9.51
N TRP A 45 8.45 -11.53 -9.34
CA TRP A 45 9.60 -11.72 -8.44
C TRP A 45 10.87 -11.02 -8.90
N THR A 46 11.11 -10.94 -10.20
CA THR A 46 12.38 -10.51 -10.79
C THR A 46 12.30 -9.14 -11.46
N THR A 47 11.17 -8.45 -11.33
CA THR A 47 10.95 -7.14 -11.95
C THR A 47 11.26 -6.00 -10.98
N VAL A 48 11.64 -4.84 -11.52
CA VAL A 48 11.90 -3.62 -10.74
C VAL A 48 10.68 -3.15 -9.93
N ALA A 49 9.46 -3.42 -10.43
CA ALA A 49 8.25 -3.32 -9.63
C ALA A 49 7.99 -4.68 -8.96
N PRO A 50 8.50 -4.94 -7.74
CA PRO A 50 8.37 -6.25 -7.12
C PRO A 50 6.92 -6.49 -6.72
N ALA A 51 6.36 -7.58 -7.23
CA ALA A 51 5.05 -8.09 -6.87
C ALA A 51 5.13 -9.62 -6.92
N GLY A 52 5.90 -10.20 -6.00
CA GLY A 52 6.15 -11.62 -5.95
C GLY A 52 4.93 -12.36 -5.40
N PHE A 53 4.68 -13.56 -5.90
CA PHE A 53 3.58 -14.43 -5.47
C PHE A 53 4.15 -15.75 -4.92
N ALA A 54 3.34 -16.77 -4.69
CA ALA A 54 3.84 -18.12 -4.38
C ALA A 54 3.89 -18.96 -5.66
N VAL A 55 5.03 -19.60 -5.96
CA VAL A 55 5.09 -20.60 -7.04
C VAL A 55 4.36 -21.84 -6.56
N ARG A 56 3.19 -22.11 -7.14
CA ARG A 56 2.43 -23.33 -6.94
C ARG A 56 2.28 -24.03 -8.30
N PRO A 57 2.04 -25.35 -8.33
CA PRO A 57 1.73 -26.05 -9.58
C PRO A 57 0.63 -25.31 -10.35
N LEU A 58 0.93 -24.92 -11.59
CA LEU A 58 0.08 -24.04 -12.41
C LEU A 58 -1.27 -24.67 -12.77
N ASP A 59 -1.33 -26.00 -12.77
CA ASP A 59 -2.54 -26.82 -12.93
C ASP A 59 -3.50 -26.73 -11.73
N LYS A 60 -3.03 -26.24 -10.57
CA LYS A 60 -3.80 -26.09 -9.33
C LYS A 60 -3.94 -24.65 -8.85
N THR A 61 -3.53 -23.68 -9.66
CA THR A 61 -3.46 -22.28 -9.24
C THR A 61 -4.26 -21.40 -10.19
N ASP A 62 -5.48 -21.06 -9.78
CA ASP A 62 -6.34 -20.19 -10.57
C ASP A 62 -5.91 -18.73 -10.48
N TYR A 63 -5.36 -18.31 -9.34
CA TYR A 63 -4.99 -16.94 -9.02
C TYR A 63 -3.65 -16.85 -8.29
N LEU A 64 -2.83 -15.86 -8.68
CA LEU A 64 -1.49 -15.57 -8.19
C LEU A 64 -1.57 -14.36 -7.26
N GLU A 65 -1.89 -14.62 -5.99
CA GLU A 65 -1.91 -13.58 -4.96
C GLU A 65 -0.49 -13.11 -4.64
N VAL A 66 -0.27 -11.79 -4.70
CA VAL A 66 1.00 -11.17 -4.31
C VAL A 66 1.25 -11.42 -2.82
N THR A 67 2.38 -12.02 -2.50
CA THR A 67 2.83 -12.34 -1.13
C THR A 67 3.84 -11.34 -0.60
N HIS A 68 4.56 -10.64 -1.47
CA HIS A 68 5.53 -9.61 -1.10
C HIS A 68 5.74 -8.61 -2.25
N GLY A 69 6.16 -7.40 -1.89
CA GLY A 69 6.42 -6.31 -2.82
C GLY A 69 6.94 -5.09 -2.08
N ALA A 70 6.94 -3.93 -2.74
CA ALA A 70 7.40 -2.69 -2.11
C ALA A 70 6.42 -2.24 -1.02
N SER A 71 6.82 -2.27 0.25
CA SER A 71 6.05 -1.70 1.37
C SER A 71 5.99 -0.17 1.31
N GLU A 72 6.96 0.43 0.64
CA GLU A 72 7.08 1.86 0.44
C GLU A 72 7.90 2.13 -0.83
N ARG A 73 7.62 3.23 -1.51
CA ARG A 73 8.40 3.76 -2.63
C ARG A 73 8.76 5.21 -2.31
N MET A 74 10.02 5.58 -2.44
CA MET A 74 10.51 6.92 -2.10
C MET A 74 11.40 7.47 -3.21
N ILE A 75 11.32 8.78 -3.43
CA ILE A 75 12.23 9.55 -4.28
C ILE A 75 12.62 10.79 -3.47
N TYR A 76 13.91 10.94 -3.18
CA TYR A 76 14.42 12.07 -2.39
C TYR A 76 15.27 12.98 -3.28
N ASP A 77 14.88 14.24 -3.39
CA ASP A 77 15.69 15.27 -4.02
C ASP A 77 16.56 15.95 -2.95
N VAL A 78 17.87 15.72 -3.04
CA VAL A 78 18.85 16.25 -2.06
C VAL A 78 19.00 17.76 -2.20
N LEU A 79 18.85 18.32 -3.41
CA LEU A 79 18.94 19.76 -3.65
C LEU A 79 17.64 20.48 -3.31
N HIS A 80 16.51 19.80 -3.46
CA HIS A 80 15.18 20.31 -3.12
C HIS A 80 14.39 19.32 -2.24
N PRO A 81 14.71 19.22 -0.94
CA PRO A 81 14.10 18.23 -0.04
C PRO A 81 12.56 18.21 -0.04
N ASP A 82 11.92 19.35 -0.22
CA ASP A 82 10.45 19.48 -0.24
C ASP A 82 9.80 19.03 -1.56
N GLN A 83 10.59 18.67 -2.58
CA GLN A 83 10.13 18.03 -3.82
C GLN A 83 10.19 16.49 -3.72
N SER A 84 10.57 15.95 -2.56
CA SER A 84 10.62 14.50 -2.34
C SER A 84 9.23 13.89 -2.40
N LEU A 85 9.17 12.62 -2.79
CA LEU A 85 7.94 11.89 -3.08
C LEU A 85 7.93 10.55 -2.35
N VAL A 86 6.74 10.14 -1.89
CA VAL A 86 6.52 8.86 -1.22
C VAL A 86 5.23 8.20 -1.69
N ALA A 87 5.17 6.88 -1.64
CA ALA A 87 3.95 6.10 -1.82
C ALA A 87 3.98 4.83 -0.97
N ILE A 88 2.86 4.50 -0.32
CA ILE A 88 2.67 3.24 0.40
C ILE A 88 1.44 2.50 -0.15
N PRO A 89 1.37 1.16 -0.04
CA PRO A 89 0.34 0.36 -0.70
C PRO A 89 -1.06 0.47 -0.10
N ALA A 90 -1.22 1.06 1.09
CA ALA A 90 -2.49 1.15 1.82
C ALA A 90 -2.80 2.60 2.21
N GLY A 91 -2.80 2.90 3.50
CA GLY A 91 -2.82 4.25 4.05
C GLY A 91 -1.96 4.30 5.32
N ILE A 92 -1.80 5.48 5.91
CA ILE A 92 -0.93 5.67 7.08
C ILE A 92 -1.56 5.18 8.40
N SER A 93 -2.85 4.83 8.40
CA SER A 93 -3.58 4.39 9.58
C SER A 93 -3.83 2.89 9.57
N GLY A 94 -3.58 2.22 10.69
CA GLY A 94 -4.03 0.84 10.92
C GLY A 94 -5.49 0.72 11.38
N ARG A 95 -6.19 1.84 11.58
CA ARG A 95 -7.60 1.84 12.05
C ARG A 95 -8.53 1.75 10.85
N PHE A 96 -9.30 0.67 10.74
CA PHE A 96 -10.23 0.42 9.61
C PHE A 96 -11.17 1.59 9.28
N MET A 97 -11.68 2.30 10.28
CA MET A 97 -12.59 3.43 10.07
C MET A 97 -11.88 4.78 9.89
N SER A 98 -10.54 4.79 9.79
CA SER A 98 -9.80 6.01 9.49
C SER A 98 -9.95 6.34 8.00
N PRO A 99 -10.11 7.63 7.63
CA PRO A 99 -10.01 8.04 6.23
C PRO A 99 -8.62 7.77 5.63
N HIS A 100 -7.62 7.44 6.46
CA HIS A 100 -6.26 7.13 6.03
C HIS A 100 -5.91 5.65 6.13
N TYR A 101 -6.91 4.75 6.12
CA TYR A 101 -6.69 3.31 6.17
C TYR A 101 -6.19 2.75 4.84
N ASP A 102 -6.74 3.27 3.75
CA ASP A 102 -6.63 2.72 2.39
C ASP A 102 -6.58 3.83 1.31
N ASP A 103 -6.36 5.08 1.71
CA ASP A 103 -6.43 6.27 0.85
C ASP A 103 -5.34 6.38 -0.21
N GLN A 104 -4.26 5.59 -0.11
CA GLN A 104 -3.17 5.60 -1.08
C GLN A 104 -3.17 4.40 -2.03
N ILE A 105 -4.11 3.45 -1.88
CA ILE A 105 -4.18 2.25 -2.72
C ILE A 105 -4.19 2.62 -4.21
N ASP A 106 -5.07 3.53 -4.62
CA ASP A 106 -5.20 3.93 -6.03
C ASP A 106 -3.90 4.54 -6.57
N ASN A 107 -3.28 5.42 -5.79
CA ASN A 107 -2.02 6.06 -6.15
C ASN A 107 -0.91 5.02 -6.30
N TYR A 108 -0.78 4.10 -5.33
CA TYR A 108 0.23 3.06 -5.36
C TYR A 108 0.08 2.13 -6.57
N LEU A 109 -1.14 1.70 -6.89
CA LEU A 109 -1.44 0.85 -8.05
C LEU A 109 -1.12 1.56 -9.37
N LYS A 110 -1.38 2.87 -9.45
CA LYS A 110 -1.10 3.70 -10.64
C LYS A 110 0.31 4.28 -10.68
N VAL A 111 1.20 3.87 -9.78
CA VAL A 111 2.58 4.37 -9.68
C VAL A 111 2.63 5.90 -9.52
N ARG A 112 1.66 6.44 -8.77
CA ARG A 112 1.58 7.85 -8.39
C ARG A 112 2.09 8.02 -6.97
N TYR A 113 2.66 9.19 -6.71
CA TYR A 113 3.29 9.51 -5.45
C TYR A 113 2.64 10.74 -4.83
N ARG A 114 2.75 10.85 -3.51
CA ARG A 114 2.41 12.07 -2.77
C ARG A 114 3.69 12.81 -2.35
N PRO A 115 3.62 14.13 -2.15
CA PRO A 115 4.72 14.89 -1.58
C PRO A 115 5.14 14.36 -0.19
N SER A 116 6.44 14.35 0.05
CA SER A 116 7.07 14.12 1.35
C SER A 116 7.84 15.38 1.74
N TYR A 117 7.16 16.30 2.43
CA TYR A 117 7.77 17.54 2.87
C TYR A 117 8.75 17.28 4.01
N LEU A 118 9.98 17.80 3.87
CA LEU A 118 11.06 17.57 4.82
C LEU A 118 11.37 18.83 5.63
N SER A 119 11.08 20.03 5.10
CA SER A 119 11.23 21.27 5.86
C SER A 119 10.07 21.47 6.84
N LEU A 120 10.40 21.98 8.03
CA LEU A 120 9.40 22.27 9.05
C LEU A 120 8.34 23.27 8.58
N ALA A 121 8.74 24.23 7.74
CA ALA A 121 7.82 25.22 7.17
C ALA A 121 6.76 24.54 6.30
N LYS A 122 7.17 23.68 5.35
CA LYS A 122 6.23 22.96 4.48
C LYS A 122 5.39 21.94 5.23
N VAL A 123 5.98 21.23 6.19
CA VAL A 123 5.22 20.31 7.06
C VAL A 123 4.10 21.05 7.80
N LYS A 124 4.38 22.24 8.35
CA LYS A 124 3.35 23.05 9.04
C LYS A 124 2.30 23.61 8.09
N GLU A 125 2.71 24.07 6.91
CA GLU A 125 1.82 24.61 5.86
C GLU A 125 0.79 23.58 5.39
N HIS A 126 1.22 22.31 5.22
CA HIS A 126 0.38 21.24 4.69
C HIS A 126 -0.16 20.28 5.77
N ALA A 127 -0.03 20.61 7.05
CA ALA A 127 -0.54 19.78 8.14
C ALA A 127 -2.08 19.76 8.16
N LEU A 128 -2.68 18.58 7.97
CA LEU A 128 -4.13 18.40 8.17
C LEU A 128 -4.51 18.34 9.65
N TYR A 129 -3.61 17.82 10.49
CA TYR A 129 -3.85 17.64 11.92
C TYR A 129 -2.63 18.10 12.73
N ARG A 130 -2.87 18.58 13.95
CA ARG A 130 -1.82 18.99 14.88
C ARG A 130 -2.13 18.47 16.27
N MET A 131 -1.14 17.81 16.88
CA MET A 131 -1.19 17.38 18.27
C MET A 131 -0.11 18.13 19.06
N GLN A 132 -0.47 18.62 20.25
CA GLN A 132 0.49 19.19 21.20
C GLN A 132 0.53 18.26 22.41
N LEU A 133 1.71 17.72 22.71
CA LEU A 133 1.95 16.92 23.90
C LEU A 133 2.56 17.85 24.95
N LEU A 134 1.82 18.11 26.02
CA LEU A 134 2.28 18.91 27.14
C LEU A 134 2.75 17.96 28.26
N PRO A 135 3.77 18.34 29.04
CA PRO A 135 4.13 17.61 30.25
C PRO A 135 2.92 17.45 31.15
N ALA A 136 2.82 16.32 31.85
CA ALA A 136 1.86 16.19 32.93
C ALA A 136 2.15 17.26 33.98
N LYS A 137 1.10 17.89 34.53
CA LYS A 137 1.26 18.72 35.71
C LYS A 137 1.72 17.80 36.85
N ILE A 138 2.90 18.06 37.37
CA ILE A 138 3.35 17.45 38.62
C ILE A 138 2.85 18.39 39.70
N ASP A 139 1.86 17.96 40.47
CA ASP A 139 1.44 18.71 41.66
C ASP A 139 2.62 18.71 42.64
N SER A 140 3.12 19.90 42.98
CA SER A 140 4.12 20.06 44.03
C SER A 140 3.45 19.84 45.39
N GLU A 141 3.97 18.91 46.19
CA GLU A 141 3.61 18.72 47.61
C GLU A 141 3.73 20.00 48.44
#